data_AF-A0AAD8ALH5-F1
#
_entry.id   AF-A0AAD8ALH5-F1
#
_cell.length_a   1.000
_cell.length_b   1.000
_cell.length_c   1.000
_cell.angle_alpha   90.00
_cell.angle_beta   90.00
_cell.angle_gamma   90.00
#
_symmetry.space_group_name_H-M   'P 1'
#
loop_
_entity.id
_entity.type
_entity.pdbx_description
1 polymer ?
#
loop_
_entity_poly.entity_id
_entity_poly.type
_entity_poly.pdbx_seq_one_letter_code
_entity_poly.pdbx_strand_id
1 'polypeptide(L)'
;MFYLSLCVKFYLVGCDLDLLPEVHRQAVHCIKQVIAQYFEEDAVLVISDPRNTHINVTGRKLETSYDVLISDVIILELTNGSSRPAVVWYQRNYEDAVGMYTKFSREKLLNFVFILSEYGVDTQENILELAELMNLYVFERLFGYWPKVLIAFPEMSKVVREYMNGFLQNLLTISSMYNVALIFPRTEYVGSDDTFRMVSEIYSWFPFEHGQCGECWHLEFIDRWNTKGNGQFEHYTDLFPQKIPKQFDGCSIKYNLFFDSTASWRFEWFLLHTLFRLMNISHFVRIRGLGDYDVLFWRNFNEEDDNSKYENNVRLRKAFPHMFSILRWYVPCPEKTVRHGNFYKVFGPGVWLLFFISCILMAMVADLLHRSRKCEYLDSLTYSLYCVWAVVTSVSLPQMPTTTKLRIVLFVWVCYCLAISNIFQSFFTSFIIEPGTEEQINTIEEFMNQDLSLFGNSDAYYCLMYWS
;
A
#
# COMPACT_ATOMS: atom_id res chain seq x y z
N MET A 1 25.60 -38.06 50.40
CA MET A 1 26.43 -36.86 50.66
C MET A 1 26.77 -36.27 49.29
N PHE A 2 25.89 -35.41 48.77
CA PHE A 2 26.05 -34.74 47.48
C PHE A 2 26.34 -33.27 47.77
N TYR A 3 27.52 -32.80 47.35
CA TYR A 3 27.90 -31.39 47.42
C TYR A 3 27.12 -30.63 46.34
N LEU A 4 26.16 -29.80 46.76
CA LEU A 4 25.65 -28.71 45.93
C LEU A 4 26.74 -27.63 45.87
N SER A 5 27.36 -27.46 44.71
CA SER A 5 28.18 -26.28 44.44
C SER A 5 27.23 -25.15 44.01
N LEU A 6 27.03 -24.18 44.89
CA LEU A 6 26.21 -22.99 44.66
C LEU A 6 27.04 -22.01 43.81
N CYS A 7 26.91 -22.05 42.49
CA CYS A 7 27.44 -20.99 41.62
C CYS A 7 26.53 -19.77 41.73
N VAL A 8 26.89 -18.84 42.63
CA VAL A 8 26.30 -17.50 42.68
C VAL A 8 26.86 -16.70 41.51
N LYS A 9 26.04 -16.51 40.46
CA LYS A 9 26.32 -15.55 39.39
C LYS A 9 26.09 -14.15 39.97
N PHE A 10 27.15 -13.50 40.43
CA PHE A 10 27.11 -12.08 40.77
C PHE A 10 26.86 -11.30 39.47
N TYR A 11 25.64 -10.79 39.30
CA TYR A 11 25.39 -9.68 38.38
C TYR A 11 25.90 -8.41 39.06
N LEU A 12 27.18 -8.10 38.86
CA LEU A 12 27.63 -6.72 38.96
C LEU A 12 27.00 -6.00 37.77
N VAL A 13 25.94 -5.22 38.03
CA VAL A 13 25.44 -4.20 37.10
C VAL A 13 26.47 -3.07 37.08
N GLY A 14 27.64 -3.34 36.50
CA GLY A 14 28.46 -2.32 35.87
C GLY A 14 27.99 -2.24 34.44
N CYS A 15 27.67 -1.05 33.93
CA CYS A 15 27.32 -0.90 32.53
C CYS A 15 28.58 -1.25 31.71
N ASP A 16 28.55 -2.29 30.86
CA ASP A 16 29.70 -2.60 29.99
C ASP A 16 30.07 -1.40 29.09
N LEU A 17 29.11 -0.47 28.89
CA LEU A 17 29.30 0.85 28.30
C LEU A 17 30.31 1.73 29.08
N ASP A 18 30.31 1.69 30.41
CA ASP A 18 31.23 2.49 31.25
C ASP A 18 32.68 2.00 31.16
N LEU A 19 32.87 0.75 30.73
CA LEU A 19 34.19 0.14 30.51
C LEU A 19 34.83 0.60 29.19
N LEU A 20 34.04 1.07 28.22
CA LEU A 20 34.56 1.59 26.95
C LEU A 20 35.22 2.96 27.13
N PRO A 21 36.26 3.30 26.35
CA PRO A 21 36.75 4.67 26.24
C PRO A 21 35.61 5.63 25.86
N GLU A 22 35.67 6.89 26.33
CA GLU A 22 34.64 7.92 26.07
C GLU A 22 34.32 8.07 24.57
N VAL A 23 35.35 7.95 23.73
CA VAL A 23 35.22 7.95 22.26
C VAL A 23 34.27 6.86 21.77
N HIS A 24 34.45 5.63 22.26
CA HIS A 24 33.66 4.47 21.85
C HIS A 24 32.23 4.54 22.41
N ARG A 25 32.05 5.05 23.63
CA ARG A 25 30.72 5.32 24.19
C ARG A 25 29.90 6.24 23.30
N GLN A 26 30.52 7.27 22.74
CA GLN A 26 29.83 8.26 21.92
C GLN A 26 29.40 7.69 20.57
N ALA A 27 30.19 6.79 19.98
CA ALA A 27 29.77 6.04 18.79
C ALA A 27 28.56 5.14 19.08
N VAL A 28 28.54 4.46 20.25
CA VAL A 28 27.40 3.65 20.69
C VAL A 28 26.15 4.51 20.88
N HIS A 29 26.27 5.68 21.53
CA HIS A 29 25.16 6.61 21.70
C HIS A 29 24.61 7.12 20.37
N CYS A 30 25.49 7.45 19.41
CA CYS A 30 25.08 7.84 18.06
C CYS A 30 24.22 6.76 17.40
N ILE A 31 24.71 5.51 17.35
CA ILE A 31 24.00 4.38 16.74
C ILE A 31 22.64 4.15 17.42
N LYS A 32 22.62 4.15 18.76
CA LYS A 32 21.41 3.98 19.56
C LYS A 32 20.38 5.07 19.26
N GLN A 33 20.81 6.33 19.15
CA GLN A 33 19.93 7.45 18.84
C GLN A 33 19.36 7.36 17.42
N VAL A 34 20.17 6.99 16.42
CA VAL A 34 19.71 6.80 15.04
C VAL A 34 18.61 5.73 14.98
N ILE A 35 18.82 4.59 15.63
CA ILE A 35 17.85 3.49 15.64
C ILE A 35 16.58 3.88 16.41
N ALA A 36 16.71 4.57 17.55
CA ALA A 36 15.56 5.03 18.32
C ALA A 36 14.69 6.01 17.52
N GLN A 37 15.31 6.96 16.80
CA GLN A 37 14.61 8.02 16.08
C GLN A 37 14.03 7.58 14.73
N TYR A 38 14.77 6.78 13.95
CA TYR A 38 14.41 6.52 12.55
C TYR A 38 13.83 5.13 12.31
N PHE A 39 14.06 4.15 13.18
CA PHE A 39 13.63 2.78 12.95
C PHE A 39 12.30 2.55 13.68
N GLU A 40 11.35 1.92 12.99
CA GLU A 40 10.01 1.64 13.52
C GLU A 40 10.07 0.62 14.67
N GLU A 41 9.20 0.78 15.68
CA GLU A 41 9.18 -0.11 16.85
C GLU A 41 8.62 -1.50 16.54
N ASP A 42 7.68 -1.60 15.61
CA ASP A 42 7.03 -2.87 15.21
C ASP A 42 7.87 -3.68 14.21
N ALA A 43 8.91 -3.06 13.63
CA ALA A 43 9.81 -3.70 12.68
C ALA A 43 10.88 -4.53 13.40
N VAL A 44 11.26 -5.67 12.81
CA VAL A 44 12.33 -6.51 13.37
C VAL A 44 13.67 -5.86 13.07
N LEU A 45 14.48 -5.69 14.12
CA LEU A 45 15.84 -5.18 14.00
C LEU A 45 16.81 -6.34 13.77
N VAL A 46 17.41 -6.41 12.59
CA VAL A 46 18.46 -7.39 12.28
C VAL A 46 19.81 -6.72 12.50
N ILE A 47 20.56 -7.24 13.47
CA ILE A 47 21.91 -6.75 13.79
C ILE A 47 22.91 -7.79 13.27
N SER A 48 23.79 -7.35 12.39
CA SER A 48 24.84 -8.17 11.80
C SER A 48 26.21 -7.66 12.22
N ASP A 49 27.04 -8.57 12.72
CA ASP A 49 28.42 -8.31 13.10
C ASP A 49 29.26 -9.47 12.52
N PRO A 50 29.96 -9.27 11.39
CA PRO A 50 30.69 -10.31 10.67
C PRO A 50 32.00 -10.60 11.38
N ARG A 51 31.98 -10.94 12.67
CA ARG A 51 33.21 -11.28 13.38
C ARG A 51 33.88 -12.46 12.69
N ASN A 52 35.05 -12.20 12.11
CA ASN A 52 36.13 -13.13 11.83
C ASN A 52 35.69 -14.60 11.94
N THR A 53 35.07 -15.10 10.86
CA THR A 53 34.76 -16.52 10.65
C THR A 53 36.01 -17.41 10.66
N HIS A 54 37.20 -16.79 10.78
CA HIS A 54 38.51 -17.40 10.86
C HIS A 54 39.22 -17.19 12.21
N ILE A 55 38.52 -17.33 13.35
CA ILE A 55 39.24 -17.70 14.58
C ILE A 55 39.65 -19.17 14.45
N ASN A 56 40.80 -19.41 13.81
CA ASN A 56 41.61 -20.57 14.19
C ASN A 56 41.84 -20.42 15.70
N VAL A 57 41.22 -21.29 16.49
CA VAL A 57 41.35 -21.32 17.95
C VAL A 57 42.80 -21.67 18.30
N THR A 58 43.70 -20.71 18.18
CA THR A 58 45.08 -20.83 18.62
C THR A 58 45.15 -20.44 20.09
N GLY A 59 44.80 -21.42 20.93
CA GLY A 59 45.25 -21.50 22.32
C GLY A 59 44.69 -20.44 23.27
N ARG A 60 44.01 -20.91 24.32
CA ARG A 60 43.72 -20.10 25.52
C ARG A 60 45.02 -19.50 26.08
N LYS A 61 45.33 -18.25 25.72
CA LYS A 61 46.22 -17.38 26.49
C LYS A 61 45.34 -16.52 27.38
N LEU A 62 45.54 -16.65 28.70
CA LEU A 62 45.04 -15.70 29.69
C LEU A 62 45.90 -14.45 29.58
N GLU A 63 45.54 -13.53 28.69
CA GLU A 63 45.96 -12.13 28.80
C GLU A 63 44.89 -11.38 29.58
N THR A 64 45.30 -10.76 30.69
CA THR A 64 44.43 -10.07 31.67
C THR A 64 44.10 -8.64 31.22
N SER A 65 43.76 -8.46 29.95
CA SER A 65 43.08 -7.26 29.46
C SER A 65 41.66 -7.68 29.13
N TYR A 66 40.67 -7.13 29.82
CA TYR A 66 39.29 -7.25 29.39
C TYR A 66 39.13 -6.37 28.14
N ASP A 67 39.53 -6.88 26.98
CA ASP A 67 39.29 -6.21 25.70
C ASP A 67 37.80 -6.37 25.37
N VAL A 68 36.97 -5.53 25.98
CA VAL A 68 35.56 -5.41 25.66
C VAL A 68 35.48 -4.83 24.24
N LEU A 69 35.06 -5.65 23.28
CA LEU A 69 34.86 -5.21 21.91
C LEU A 69 33.70 -4.22 21.83
N ILE A 70 33.89 -3.11 21.13
CA ILE A 70 32.84 -2.09 20.93
C ILE A 70 31.59 -2.69 20.26
N SER A 71 31.74 -3.65 19.33
CA SER A 71 30.59 -4.28 18.67
C SER A 71 29.71 -5.08 19.64
N ASP A 72 30.31 -5.77 20.63
CA ASP A 72 29.58 -6.47 21.68
C ASP A 72 28.74 -5.51 22.53
N VAL A 73 29.31 -4.35 22.87
CA VAL A 73 28.59 -3.32 23.63
C VAL A 73 27.49 -2.69 22.80
N ILE A 74 27.70 -2.44 21.50
CA ILE A 74 26.63 -1.96 20.61
C ILE A 74 25.48 -2.98 20.58
N ILE A 75 25.77 -4.26 20.35
CA ILE A 75 24.75 -5.31 20.32
C ILE A 75 24.00 -5.39 21.66
N LEU A 76 24.73 -5.33 22.78
CA LEU A 76 24.13 -5.33 24.10
C LEU A 76 23.21 -4.13 24.29
N GLU A 77 23.65 -2.92 23.96
CA GLU A 77 22.87 -1.68 24.13
C GLU A 77 21.65 -1.60 23.21
N LEU A 78 21.69 -2.23 22.04
CA LEU A 78 20.56 -2.29 21.11
C LEU A 78 19.52 -3.37 21.47
N THR A 79 19.95 -4.41 22.18
CA THR A 79 19.07 -5.53 22.59
C THR A 79 18.55 -5.38 24.01
N ASN A 80 19.30 -4.73 24.90
CA ASN A 80 18.97 -4.55 26.30
C ASN A 80 18.02 -3.35 26.50
N GLY A 81 16.88 -3.59 27.15
CA GLY A 81 15.88 -2.54 27.42
C GLY A 81 15.05 -2.10 26.21
N SER A 82 15.23 -2.73 25.04
CA SER A 82 14.40 -2.51 23.86
C SER A 82 13.13 -3.36 23.92
N SER A 83 11.96 -2.77 23.63
CA SER A 83 10.71 -3.50 23.40
C SER A 83 10.66 -4.20 22.04
N ARG A 84 11.61 -3.87 21.16
CA ARG A 84 11.62 -4.31 19.75
C ARG A 84 12.19 -5.72 19.62
N PRO A 85 11.63 -6.58 18.77
CA PRO A 85 12.24 -7.86 18.46
C PRO A 85 13.55 -7.64 17.67
N ALA A 86 14.67 -7.96 18.30
CA ALA A 86 15.99 -7.89 17.68
C ALA A 86 16.54 -9.31 17.43
N VAL A 87 17.14 -9.51 16.26
CA VAL A 87 17.86 -10.73 15.90
C VAL A 87 19.31 -10.37 15.64
N VAL A 88 20.19 -10.93 16.44
CA VAL A 88 21.64 -10.83 16.23
C VAL A 88 22.08 -12.01 15.39
N TRP A 89 22.82 -11.72 14.33
CA TRP A 89 23.23 -12.71 13.37
C TRP A 89 24.72 -12.63 13.08
N TYR A 90 25.34 -13.80 13.07
CA TYR A 90 26.75 -14.03 12.80
C TYR A 90 26.81 -15.02 11.64
N GLN A 91 27.27 -14.57 10.46
CA GLN A 91 27.46 -15.49 9.35
C GLN A 91 28.66 -16.37 9.65
N ARG A 92 28.51 -17.70 9.53
CA ARG A 92 29.66 -18.62 9.53
C ARG A 92 29.90 -19.19 8.14
N ASN A 93 28.84 -19.57 7.42
CA ASN A 93 28.87 -20.13 6.08
C ASN A 93 27.64 -19.67 5.24
N TYR A 94 27.68 -19.87 3.92
CA TYR A 94 26.58 -19.57 2.99
C TYR A 94 25.26 -20.29 3.33
N GLU A 95 25.31 -21.54 3.80
CA GLU A 95 24.11 -22.33 4.14
C GLU A 95 23.32 -21.76 5.33
N ASP A 96 24.01 -21.19 6.32
CA ASP A 96 23.37 -20.55 7.48
C ASP A 96 22.53 -19.35 7.07
N ALA A 97 22.98 -18.64 6.04
CA ALA A 97 22.28 -17.49 5.51
C ALA A 97 21.01 -17.91 4.75
N VAL A 98 21.06 -18.99 3.95
CA VAL A 98 19.86 -19.54 3.29
C VAL A 98 18.81 -20.00 4.33
N GLY A 99 19.25 -20.62 5.43
CA GLY A 99 18.39 -21.05 6.52
C GLY A 99 17.71 -19.91 7.28
N MET A 100 18.29 -18.71 7.30
CA MET A 100 17.73 -17.52 7.93
C MET A 100 16.47 -17.03 7.22
N TYR A 101 16.49 -16.96 5.88
CA TYR A 101 15.37 -16.45 5.08
C TYR A 101 14.10 -17.27 5.20
N THR A 102 14.24 -18.59 5.33
CA THR A 102 13.08 -19.47 5.49
C THR A 102 12.35 -19.27 6.82
N LYS A 103 13.01 -18.63 7.80
CA LYS A 103 12.47 -18.41 9.15
C LYS A 103 11.81 -17.05 9.34
N PHE A 104 12.16 -16.04 8.54
CA PHE A 104 11.52 -14.73 8.63
C PHE A 104 10.19 -14.71 7.86
N SER A 105 9.11 -14.30 8.55
CA SER A 105 7.83 -14.06 7.87
C SER A 105 7.98 -12.89 6.90
N ARG A 106 7.60 -13.12 5.64
CA ARG A 106 7.68 -12.15 4.53
C ARG A 106 6.74 -10.95 4.67
N GLU A 107 5.97 -10.89 5.76
CA GLU A 107 4.99 -9.84 6.07
C GLU A 107 5.52 -8.77 7.04
N LYS A 108 6.69 -8.97 7.67
CA LYS A 108 7.25 -8.03 8.64
C LYS A 108 8.28 -7.10 8.00
N LEU A 109 8.20 -5.82 8.36
CA LEU A 109 9.23 -4.84 8.02
C LEU A 109 10.54 -5.22 8.73
N LEU A 110 11.62 -5.25 7.95
CA LEU A 110 12.97 -5.55 8.44
C LEU A 110 13.79 -4.27 8.38
N ASN A 111 14.50 -3.97 9.46
CA ASN A 111 15.52 -2.93 9.47
C ASN A 111 16.87 -3.55 9.77
N PHE A 112 17.92 -3.13 9.07
CA PHE A 112 19.24 -3.74 9.17
C PHE A 112 20.25 -2.79 9.80
N VAL A 113 21.06 -3.32 10.70
CA VAL A 113 22.20 -2.64 11.31
C VAL A 113 23.42 -3.53 11.09
N PHE A 114 24.34 -3.06 10.26
CA PHE A 114 25.63 -3.69 10.04
C PHE A 114 26.69 -2.98 10.87
N ILE A 115 27.36 -3.72 11.74
CA ILE A 115 28.46 -3.21 12.55
C ILE A 115 29.75 -3.79 11.97
N LEU A 116 30.62 -2.93 11.46
CA LEU A 116 31.85 -3.32 10.76
C LEU A 116 33.03 -2.71 11.49
N SER A 117 33.78 -3.53 12.23
CA SER A 117 34.98 -3.06 12.92
C SER A 117 36.23 -3.53 12.15
N GLU A 118 37.29 -2.73 12.18
CA GLU A 118 38.58 -3.12 11.60
C GLU A 118 39.20 -4.23 12.47
N TYR A 119 39.14 -5.47 11.99
CA TYR A 119 39.73 -6.63 12.68
C TYR A 119 40.98 -7.10 11.93
N GLY A 120 42.16 -6.88 12.51
CA GLY A 120 43.43 -7.32 11.94
C GLY A 120 44.10 -6.30 11.01
N VAL A 121 45.31 -6.65 10.54
CA VAL A 121 46.18 -5.76 9.74
C VAL A 121 45.85 -5.83 8.23
N ASP A 122 45.05 -6.82 7.80
CA ASP A 122 44.79 -7.08 6.39
C ASP A 122 43.49 -6.41 5.91
N THR A 123 43.64 -5.39 5.07
CA THR A 123 42.52 -4.67 4.46
C THR A 123 41.67 -5.55 3.53
N GLN A 124 42.22 -6.68 3.07
CA GLN A 124 41.55 -7.60 2.16
C GLN A 124 40.48 -8.45 2.88
N GLU A 125 40.69 -8.79 4.16
CA GLU A 125 39.71 -9.55 4.97
C GLU A 125 38.45 -8.72 5.25
N ASN A 126 38.61 -7.44 5.61
CA ASN A 126 37.48 -6.51 5.83
C ASN A 126 36.58 -6.33 4.59
N ILE A 127 37.19 -6.35 3.38
CA ILE A 127 36.45 -6.24 2.11
C ILE A 127 35.70 -7.54 1.79
N LEU A 128 36.31 -8.69 2.06
CA LEU A 128 35.66 -10.00 1.89
C LEU A 128 34.47 -10.15 2.84
N GLU A 129 34.61 -9.76 4.11
CA GLU A 129 33.50 -9.77 5.09
C GLU A 129 32.33 -8.91 4.62
N LEU A 130 32.61 -7.68 4.15
CA LEU A 130 31.56 -6.81 3.62
C LEU A 130 30.95 -7.39 2.33
N ALA A 131 31.75 -7.97 1.45
CA ALA A 131 31.26 -8.62 0.23
C ALA A 131 30.40 -9.87 0.52
N GLU A 132 30.71 -10.65 1.56
CA GLU A 132 29.93 -11.82 1.98
C GLU A 132 28.60 -11.42 2.61
N LEU A 133 28.62 -10.45 3.53
CA LEU A 133 27.40 -9.85 4.09
C LEU A 133 26.49 -9.27 3.00
N MET A 134 27.10 -8.71 1.97
CA MET A 134 26.37 -8.06 0.89
C MET A 134 25.93 -9.03 -0.19
N ASN A 135 26.65 -10.13 -0.41
CA ASN A 135 26.13 -11.22 -1.22
C ASN A 135 24.80 -11.70 -0.66
N LEU A 136 24.52 -11.60 0.63
CA LEU A 136 23.19 -11.92 1.15
C LEU A 136 22.12 -10.91 0.80
N TYR A 137 22.44 -9.62 0.89
CA TYR A 137 21.52 -8.57 0.48
C TYR A 137 21.29 -8.54 -1.05
N VAL A 138 22.35 -8.82 -1.83
CA VAL A 138 22.41 -8.70 -3.30
C VAL A 138 21.99 -9.99 -4.01
N PHE A 139 22.41 -11.16 -3.52
CA PHE A 139 22.11 -12.47 -4.14
C PHE A 139 20.63 -12.86 -3.96
N GLU A 140 19.98 -12.36 -2.92
CA GLU A 140 18.57 -12.62 -2.63
C GLU A 140 17.81 -11.29 -2.50
N ARG A 141 17.80 -10.44 -3.57
CA ARG A 141 17.00 -9.19 -3.75
C ARG A 141 15.47 -9.38 -3.48
N LEU A 142 15.10 -9.92 -2.34
CA LEU A 142 13.81 -10.47 -1.90
C LEU A 142 13.06 -9.54 -0.95
N PHE A 143 13.67 -8.41 -0.54
CA PHE A 143 13.05 -7.50 0.41
C PHE A 143 11.94 -6.71 -0.29
N GLY A 144 10.72 -7.19 -0.07
CA GLY A 144 9.41 -6.57 -0.35
C GLY A 144 9.28 -5.07 -0.09
N TYR A 145 10.16 -4.58 0.76
CA TYR A 145 10.08 -3.35 1.53
C TYR A 145 11.45 -2.73 1.54
N TRP A 146 11.55 -1.44 1.23
CA TRP A 146 12.78 -0.65 1.31
C TRP A 146 13.27 -0.62 2.77
N PRO A 147 14.16 -1.52 3.21
CA PRO A 147 14.52 -1.56 4.61
C PRO A 147 15.39 -0.34 4.92
N LYS A 148 15.25 0.24 6.11
CA LYS A 148 16.24 1.21 6.58
C LYS A 148 17.50 0.44 6.94
N VAL A 149 18.61 0.81 6.31
CA VAL A 149 19.91 0.17 6.50
C VAL A 149 20.84 1.16 7.17
N LEU A 150 21.40 0.77 8.32
CA LEU A 150 22.47 1.49 8.98
C LEU A 150 23.76 0.67 8.86
N ILE A 151 24.82 1.26 8.30
CA ILE A 151 26.15 0.66 8.29
C ILE A 151 27.04 1.51 9.19
N ALA A 152 27.45 0.96 10.32
CA ALA A 152 28.25 1.65 11.31
C ALA A 152 29.66 1.08 11.38
N PHE A 153 30.64 1.98 11.23
CA PHE A 153 32.04 1.71 11.44
C PHE A 153 32.45 2.32 12.79
N PRO A 154 32.40 1.56 13.90
CA PRO A 154 32.77 2.09 15.21
C PRO A 154 34.23 2.55 15.27
N GLU A 155 35.13 1.83 14.59
CA GLU A 155 36.55 2.13 14.49
C GLU A 155 37.01 1.87 13.06
N MET A 156 37.78 2.80 12.49
CA MET A 156 38.34 2.64 11.15
C MET A 156 39.50 3.60 10.90
N SER A 157 40.61 3.07 10.39
CA SER A 157 41.77 3.85 9.96
C SER A 157 41.47 4.67 8.70
N LYS A 158 42.18 5.80 8.54
CA LYS A 158 41.98 6.69 7.37
C LYS A 158 42.27 5.97 6.05
N VAL A 159 43.27 5.08 6.03
CA VAL A 159 43.64 4.31 4.84
C VAL A 159 42.50 3.36 4.45
N VAL A 160 41.96 2.61 5.41
CA VAL A 160 40.82 1.72 5.15
C VAL A 160 39.59 2.51 4.69
N ARG A 161 39.32 3.68 5.28
CA ARG A 161 38.22 4.57 4.85
C ARG A 161 38.27 4.91 3.37
N GLU A 162 39.44 5.27 2.85
CA GLU A 162 39.62 5.67 1.45
C GLU A 162 39.35 4.51 0.48
N TYR A 163 39.83 3.31 0.81
CA TYR A 163 39.55 2.09 0.03
C TYR A 163 38.08 1.67 0.12
N MET A 164 37.50 1.71 1.33
CA MET A 164 36.11 1.31 1.57
C MET A 164 35.11 2.25 0.91
N ASN A 165 35.43 3.54 0.74
CA ASN A 165 34.55 4.48 0.06
C ASN A 165 34.25 4.06 -1.38
N GLY A 166 35.26 3.66 -2.16
CA GLY A 166 35.06 3.18 -3.53
C GLY A 166 34.30 1.86 -3.59
N PHE A 167 34.55 0.96 -2.64
CA PHE A 167 33.79 -0.28 -2.52
C PHE A 167 32.31 0.00 -2.20
N LEU A 168 32.03 0.84 -1.21
CA LEU A 168 30.67 1.21 -0.80
C LEU A 168 29.90 1.91 -1.92
N GLN A 169 30.55 2.77 -2.71
CA GLN A 169 29.92 3.39 -3.87
C GLN A 169 29.45 2.34 -4.88
N ASN A 170 30.34 1.46 -5.31
CA ASN A 170 29.99 0.35 -6.21
C ASN A 170 28.89 -0.54 -5.62
N LEU A 171 28.98 -0.78 -4.31
CA LEU A 171 28.03 -1.60 -3.58
C LEU A 171 26.63 -1.02 -3.60
N LEU A 172 26.49 0.26 -3.28
CA LEU A 172 25.22 0.97 -3.25
C LEU A 172 24.58 1.06 -4.63
N THR A 173 25.40 1.26 -5.67
CA THR A 173 24.98 1.18 -7.07
C THR A 173 24.42 -0.20 -7.43
N ILE A 174 25.16 -1.27 -7.16
CA ILE A 174 24.77 -2.64 -7.54
C ILE A 174 23.54 -3.11 -6.74
N SER A 175 23.47 -2.74 -5.47
CA SER A 175 22.38 -3.17 -4.57
C SER A 175 21.12 -2.32 -4.65
N SER A 176 21.17 -1.13 -5.28
CA SER A 176 20.10 -0.12 -5.28
C SER A 176 19.59 0.22 -3.87
N MET A 177 20.50 0.24 -2.88
CA MET A 177 20.18 0.57 -1.50
C MET A 177 20.02 2.08 -1.30
N TYR A 178 18.83 2.64 -1.52
CA TYR A 178 18.64 4.08 -1.35
C TYR A 178 18.49 4.48 0.11
N ASN A 179 17.76 3.73 0.93
CA ASN A 179 17.52 4.06 2.35
C ASN A 179 18.67 3.60 3.27
N VAL A 180 19.88 4.08 2.97
CA VAL A 180 21.09 3.81 3.75
C VAL A 180 21.59 5.04 4.50
N ALA A 181 22.10 4.83 5.71
CA ALA A 181 22.94 5.78 6.44
C ALA A 181 24.26 5.08 6.83
N LEU A 182 25.37 5.77 6.61
CA LEU A 182 26.73 5.29 6.87
C LEU A 182 27.32 6.11 8.01
N ILE A 183 27.78 5.47 9.08
CA ILE A 183 28.45 6.14 10.19
C ILE A 183 29.94 5.86 10.12
N PHE A 184 30.75 6.91 9.93
CA PHE A 184 32.20 6.82 9.91
C PHE A 184 32.82 7.53 11.10
N PRO A 185 33.89 6.97 11.70
CA PRO A 185 34.66 7.68 12.69
C PRO A 185 35.59 8.68 11.99
N ARG A 186 35.77 9.85 12.59
CA ARG A 186 36.74 10.84 12.17
C ARG A 186 37.49 11.38 13.39
N THR A 187 38.82 11.42 13.29
CA THR A 187 39.67 12.09 14.27
C THR A 187 39.75 13.59 13.97
N GLU A 188 39.39 14.42 14.94
CA GLU A 188 39.49 15.88 14.91
C GLU A 188 40.53 16.34 15.95
N TYR A 189 41.36 17.30 15.56
CA TYR A 189 42.34 17.91 16.46
C TYR A 189 41.65 18.98 17.33
N VAL A 190 41.83 18.88 18.64
CA VAL A 190 41.26 19.85 19.59
C VAL A 190 42.37 20.75 20.13
N GLY A 191 42.53 21.94 19.55
CA GLY A 191 43.48 22.94 20.04
C GLY A 191 44.94 22.72 19.60
N SER A 192 45.87 23.40 20.29
CA SER A 192 47.32 23.37 20.01
C SER A 192 48.08 22.27 20.75
N ASP A 193 47.48 21.69 21.78
CA ASP A 193 47.99 20.49 22.44
C ASP A 193 47.46 19.29 21.66
N ASP A 194 48.34 18.31 21.39
CA ASP A 194 48.21 17.11 20.54
C ASP A 194 47.08 16.14 20.99
N THR A 195 45.91 16.68 21.29
CA THR A 195 44.72 16.01 21.81
C THR A 195 43.72 15.82 20.68
N PHE A 196 43.34 14.56 20.49
CA PHE A 196 42.45 14.13 19.41
C PHE A 196 41.10 13.77 20.00
N ARG A 197 40.03 14.17 19.31
CA ARG A 197 38.66 13.75 19.60
C ARG A 197 38.14 12.97 18.40
N MET A 198 37.62 11.78 18.64
CA MET A 198 36.93 11.05 17.60
C MET A 198 35.45 11.47 17.58
N VAL A 199 34.93 11.68 16.38
CA VAL A 199 33.58 12.15 16.12
C VAL A 199 32.95 11.24 15.08
N SER A 200 31.66 10.96 15.21
CA SER A 200 30.92 10.17 14.22
C SER A 200 30.32 11.10 13.16
N GLU A 201 30.74 10.93 11.92
CA GLU A 201 30.17 11.61 10.75
C GLU A 201 29.20 10.67 10.03
N ILE A 202 28.08 11.22 9.59
CA ILE A 202 27.00 10.46 8.98
C ILE A 202 26.93 10.83 7.51
N TYR A 203 26.95 9.82 6.66
CA TYR A 203 26.93 9.94 5.22
C TYR A 203 25.77 9.15 4.62
N SER A 204 25.41 9.53 3.41
CA SER A 204 24.39 8.88 2.58
C SER A 204 24.72 9.14 1.12
N TRP A 205 23.87 8.72 0.20
CA TRP A 205 23.94 9.08 -1.20
C TRP A 205 22.54 9.40 -1.74
N PHE A 206 22.50 10.14 -2.85
CA PHE A 206 21.29 10.63 -3.49
C PHE A 206 21.27 10.22 -4.97
N PRO A 207 20.71 9.04 -5.31
CA PRO A 207 20.87 8.38 -6.61
C PRO A 207 20.44 9.19 -7.83
N PHE A 208 19.55 10.16 -7.65
CA PHE A 208 18.96 10.93 -8.76
C PHE A 208 19.32 12.41 -8.71
N GLU A 209 20.16 12.83 -7.75
CA GLU A 209 20.69 14.19 -7.74
C GLU A 209 21.89 14.30 -8.68
N HIS A 210 22.14 15.52 -9.17
CA HIS A 210 23.29 15.82 -10.02
C HIS A 210 23.44 14.94 -11.28
N GLY A 211 22.36 14.29 -11.74
CA GLY A 211 22.37 13.43 -12.94
C GLY A 211 23.02 12.05 -12.74
N GLN A 212 23.12 11.56 -11.49
CA GLN A 212 23.68 10.24 -11.17
C GLN A 212 22.87 9.06 -11.74
N CYS A 213 21.54 9.20 -11.83
CA CYS A 213 20.64 8.19 -12.42
C CYS A 213 20.82 6.76 -11.88
N GLY A 214 21.01 6.61 -10.58
CA GLY A 214 21.20 5.32 -9.91
C GLY A 214 22.67 4.91 -9.72
N GLU A 215 23.62 5.70 -10.22
CA GLU A 215 25.05 5.44 -10.07
C GLU A 215 25.63 6.28 -8.91
N CYS A 216 26.04 5.62 -7.82
CA CYS A 216 26.63 6.27 -6.66
C CYS A 216 28.05 6.76 -6.96
N TRP A 217 28.22 8.01 -7.40
CA TRP A 217 29.55 8.58 -7.67
C TRP A 217 30.27 9.11 -6.43
N HIS A 218 29.52 9.54 -5.42
CA HIS A 218 30.08 10.03 -4.18
C HIS A 218 29.08 9.88 -3.03
N LEU A 219 29.62 9.80 -1.82
CA LEU A 219 28.84 9.87 -0.58
C LEU A 219 28.74 11.33 -0.14
N GLU A 220 27.54 11.73 0.24
CA GLU A 220 27.22 13.05 0.75
C GLU A 220 27.17 13.02 2.28
N PHE A 221 27.79 14.03 2.90
CA PHE A 221 27.76 14.25 4.34
C PHE A 221 26.37 14.80 4.73
N ILE A 222 25.69 14.12 5.65
CA ILE A 222 24.35 14.51 6.14
C ILE A 222 24.43 15.25 7.47
N ASP A 223 25.11 14.66 8.46
CA ASP A 223 25.16 15.21 9.82
C ASP A 223 26.40 14.71 10.56
N ARG A 224 26.64 15.29 11.74
CA ARG A 224 27.69 14.94 12.68
C ARG A 224 27.11 14.72 14.06
N TRP A 225 27.61 13.71 14.76
CA TRP A 225 27.33 13.48 16.17
C TRP A 225 28.24 14.33 17.05
N ASN A 226 27.69 15.32 17.74
CA ASN A 226 28.44 16.12 18.70
C ASN A 226 28.58 15.37 20.03
N THR A 227 29.81 15.03 20.42
CA THR A 227 30.05 14.23 21.63
C THR A 227 30.03 15.02 22.95
N LYS A 228 29.32 16.16 23.00
CA LYS A 228 29.18 16.98 24.24
C LYS A 228 28.01 16.44 25.07
N GLY A 229 28.25 16.14 26.34
CA GLY A 229 27.23 15.57 27.23
C GLY A 229 26.79 14.17 26.79
N ASN A 230 25.49 13.92 26.75
CA ASN A 230 24.92 12.64 26.26
C ASN A 230 24.89 12.51 24.72
N GLY A 231 25.46 13.51 24.04
CA GLY A 231 25.56 13.59 22.59
C GLY A 231 24.28 14.04 21.89
N GLN A 232 24.45 14.74 20.77
CA GLN A 232 23.34 15.24 19.94
C GLN A 232 23.79 15.40 18.48
N PHE A 233 22.85 15.33 17.54
CA PHE A 233 23.13 15.72 16.16
C PHE A 233 23.43 17.21 16.05
N GLU A 234 24.37 17.58 15.19
CA GLU A 234 24.78 18.97 15.01
C GLU A 234 23.74 19.76 14.22
N HIS A 235 23.21 19.17 13.14
CA HIS A 235 22.28 19.83 12.24
C HIS A 235 20.84 19.33 12.36
N TYR A 236 20.61 18.20 13.04
CA TYR A 236 19.29 17.55 13.16
C TYR A 236 18.66 17.28 11.79
N THR A 237 19.49 16.93 10.81
CA THR A 237 19.02 16.61 9.46
C THR A 237 18.36 15.24 9.44
N ASP A 238 17.36 15.08 8.57
CA ASP A 238 16.76 13.78 8.33
C ASP A 238 17.80 12.85 7.69
N LEU A 239 18.11 11.73 8.36
CA LEU A 239 19.10 10.76 7.88
C LEU A 239 18.54 9.84 6.78
N PHE A 240 17.21 9.75 6.67
CA PHE A 240 16.52 8.91 5.68
C PHE A 240 15.47 9.72 4.89
N PRO A 241 15.89 10.79 4.19
CA PRO A 241 14.97 11.61 3.42
C PRO A 241 14.41 10.82 2.22
N GLN A 242 13.34 11.34 1.61
CA GLN A 242 12.81 10.79 0.36
C GLN A 242 13.82 11.02 -0.78
N LYS A 243 14.55 9.97 -1.17
CA LYS A 243 15.61 10.00 -2.20
C LYS A 243 15.12 9.75 -3.63
N ILE A 244 13.87 9.30 -3.78
CA ILE A 244 13.26 9.03 -5.10
C ILE A 244 12.47 10.28 -5.52
N PRO A 245 12.89 10.97 -6.60
CA PRO A 245 12.23 12.18 -7.05
C PRO A 245 10.93 11.85 -7.78
N LYS A 246 10.06 12.85 -7.95
CA LYS A 246 8.85 12.74 -8.77
C LYS A 246 9.13 12.92 -10.26
N GLN A 247 10.24 13.57 -10.58
CA GLN A 247 10.72 13.82 -11.94
C GLN A 247 12.17 13.34 -12.00
N PHE A 248 12.51 12.58 -13.04
CA PHE A 248 13.81 11.93 -13.19
C PHE A 248 14.74 12.67 -14.17
N ASP A 249 14.35 13.88 -14.58
CA ASP A 249 15.15 14.87 -15.34
C ASP A 249 16.16 14.29 -16.34
N GLY A 250 15.66 13.38 -17.18
CA GLY A 250 16.44 12.80 -18.26
C GLY A 250 17.27 11.57 -17.92
N CYS A 251 17.05 10.92 -16.78
CA CYS A 251 17.58 9.58 -16.51
C CYS A 251 16.94 8.53 -17.43
N SER A 252 17.72 7.51 -17.78
CA SER A 252 17.25 6.37 -18.56
C SER A 252 16.67 5.29 -17.67
N ILE A 253 15.56 4.67 -18.08
CA ILE A 253 14.99 3.50 -17.40
C ILE A 253 15.31 2.24 -18.19
N LYS A 254 15.90 1.28 -17.49
CA LYS A 254 16.09 -0.10 -17.94
C LYS A 254 14.82 -0.88 -17.63
N TYR A 255 14.25 -1.53 -18.63
CA TYR A 255 13.04 -2.33 -18.44
C TYR A 255 13.17 -3.70 -19.10
N ASN A 256 12.53 -4.68 -18.50
CA ASN A 256 12.42 -6.02 -19.05
C ASN A 256 10.97 -6.37 -19.37
N LEU A 257 10.77 -6.91 -20.58
CA LEU A 257 9.51 -7.44 -21.06
C LEU A 257 9.70 -8.93 -21.26
N PHE A 258 9.09 -9.73 -20.38
CA PHE A 258 9.20 -11.19 -20.47
C PHE A 258 8.43 -11.77 -21.66
N PHE A 259 7.42 -11.07 -22.21
CA PHE A 259 6.58 -11.58 -23.30
C PHE A 259 6.22 -10.47 -24.29
N ASP A 260 6.40 -10.73 -25.60
CA ASP A 260 6.55 -9.67 -26.62
C ASP A 260 5.42 -9.58 -27.66
N SER A 261 4.30 -10.30 -27.50
CA SER A 261 3.47 -10.63 -28.67
C SER A 261 1.95 -10.63 -28.49
N THR A 262 1.36 -9.63 -27.84
CA THR A 262 -0.11 -9.48 -27.81
C THR A 262 -0.57 -8.06 -28.14
N ALA A 263 -1.78 -7.90 -28.70
CA ALA A 263 -2.35 -6.59 -29.05
C ALA A 263 -2.48 -5.65 -27.84
N SER A 264 -2.59 -6.22 -26.64
CA SER A 264 -2.59 -5.53 -25.36
C SER A 264 -1.28 -4.79 -25.05
N TRP A 265 -0.16 -5.27 -25.57
CA TRP A 265 1.14 -4.61 -25.42
C TRP A 265 1.15 -3.17 -25.92
N ARG A 266 0.44 -2.87 -27.02
CA ARG A 266 0.37 -1.51 -27.56
C ARG A 266 -0.31 -0.54 -26.60
N PHE A 267 -1.32 -1.01 -25.87
CA PHE A 267 -2.05 -0.20 -24.90
C PHE A 267 -1.26 -0.06 -23.58
N GLU A 268 -0.67 -1.16 -23.09
CA GLU A 268 0.22 -1.15 -21.93
C GLU A 268 1.40 -0.18 -22.15
N TRP A 269 2.07 -0.29 -23.30
CA TRP A 269 3.17 0.60 -23.67
C TRP A 269 2.70 2.04 -23.83
N PHE A 270 1.49 2.28 -24.35
CA PHE A 270 0.94 3.63 -24.46
C PHE A 270 0.73 4.27 -23.07
N LEU A 271 0.13 3.53 -22.13
CA LEU A 271 -0.05 3.98 -20.75
C LEU A 271 1.30 4.26 -20.08
N LEU A 272 2.24 3.34 -20.24
CA LEU A 272 3.56 3.43 -19.64
C LEU A 272 4.35 4.60 -20.20
N HIS A 273 4.36 4.76 -21.52
CA HIS A 273 5.01 5.88 -22.19
C HIS A 273 4.40 7.22 -21.76
N THR A 274 3.10 7.25 -21.47
CA THR A 274 2.43 8.43 -20.91
C THR A 274 2.92 8.72 -19.48
N LEU A 275 2.96 7.70 -18.61
CA LEU A 275 3.49 7.83 -17.25
C LEU A 275 4.95 8.27 -17.24
N PHE A 276 5.78 7.68 -18.09
CA PHE A 276 7.19 8.02 -18.18
C PHE A 276 7.44 9.43 -18.72
N ARG A 277 6.60 9.89 -19.66
CA ARG A 277 6.61 11.30 -20.07
C ARG A 277 6.25 12.25 -18.93
N LEU A 278 5.26 11.89 -18.10
CA LEU A 278 4.91 12.70 -16.93
C LEU A 278 6.04 12.79 -15.90
N MET A 279 6.88 11.74 -15.82
CA MET A 279 8.04 11.67 -14.94
C MET A 279 9.34 12.22 -15.57
N ASN A 280 9.29 12.82 -16.76
CA ASN A 280 10.45 13.42 -17.45
C ASN A 280 11.63 12.45 -17.72
N ILE A 281 11.34 11.20 -18.09
CA ILE A 281 12.35 10.18 -18.44
C ILE A 281 12.78 10.33 -19.90
N SER A 282 14.09 10.34 -20.17
CA SER A 282 14.64 10.61 -21.52
C SER A 282 14.62 9.40 -22.43
N HIS A 283 15.02 8.23 -21.91
CA HIS A 283 15.37 7.07 -22.70
C HIS A 283 14.93 5.77 -22.02
N PHE A 284 14.40 4.85 -22.82
CA PHE A 284 14.01 3.52 -22.38
C PHE A 284 14.98 2.50 -22.96
N VAL A 285 15.65 1.76 -22.09
CA VAL A 285 16.59 0.70 -22.47
C VAL A 285 15.92 -0.63 -22.23
N ARG A 286 15.61 -1.33 -23.32
CA ARG A 286 15.06 -2.68 -23.23
C ARG A 286 16.18 -3.68 -22.96
N ILE A 287 16.11 -4.38 -21.83
CA ILE A 287 17.02 -5.48 -21.49
C ILE A 287 16.29 -6.79 -21.80
N ARG A 288 16.98 -7.71 -22.51
CA ARG A 288 16.50 -9.08 -22.76
C ARG A 288 17.28 -10.04 -21.88
N GLY A 289 16.57 -10.86 -21.09
CA GLY A 289 17.16 -11.88 -20.23
C GLY A 289 17.29 -11.49 -18.76
N LEU A 290 18.14 -12.21 -18.01
CA LEU A 290 18.45 -11.95 -16.61
C LEU A 290 19.51 -10.83 -16.51
N GLY A 291 19.04 -9.59 -16.49
CA GLY A 291 19.88 -8.41 -16.26
C GLY A 291 19.24 -7.47 -15.23
N ASP A 292 19.95 -6.40 -14.88
CA ASP A 292 19.43 -5.39 -13.96
C ASP A 292 18.48 -4.44 -14.68
N TYR A 293 17.18 -4.67 -14.47
CA TYR A 293 16.08 -3.85 -14.92
C TYR A 293 15.52 -3.03 -13.74
N ASP A 294 15.16 -1.79 -14.02
CA ASP A 294 14.49 -0.90 -13.06
C ASP A 294 12.98 -1.21 -13.03
N VAL A 295 12.40 -1.51 -14.20
CA VAL A 295 10.96 -1.82 -14.36
C VAL A 295 10.74 -3.23 -14.91
N LEU A 296 9.88 -4.00 -14.25
CA LEU A 296 9.51 -5.37 -14.64
C LEU A 296 8.03 -5.45 -15.00
N PHE A 297 7.74 -5.87 -16.24
CA PHE A 297 6.37 -6.21 -16.64
C PHE A 297 6.12 -7.69 -16.46
N TRP A 298 5.16 -8.01 -15.59
CA TRP A 298 4.75 -9.37 -15.32
C TRP A 298 3.29 -9.58 -15.70
N ARG A 299 3.02 -10.65 -16.47
CA ARG A 299 1.67 -11.09 -16.77
C ARG A 299 1.43 -12.43 -16.10
N ASN A 300 0.38 -12.52 -15.30
CA ASN A 300 0.01 -13.78 -14.67
C ASN A 300 -0.83 -14.58 -15.68
N PHE A 301 -0.28 -15.66 -16.24
CA PHE A 301 -1.02 -16.59 -17.08
C PHE A 301 -1.51 -17.78 -16.24
N ASN A 302 -2.71 -18.24 -16.55
CA ASN A 302 -3.31 -19.44 -15.95
C ASN A 302 -2.74 -20.76 -16.52
N GLU A 303 -1.66 -20.75 -17.30
CA GLU A 303 -1.09 -21.98 -17.86
C GLU A 303 -0.14 -22.65 -16.84
N GLU A 304 -0.58 -23.79 -16.31
CA GLU A 304 0.10 -24.61 -15.31
C GLU A 304 1.48 -25.14 -15.74
N ASP A 305 1.82 -25.11 -17.05
CA ASP A 305 3.01 -25.80 -17.57
C ASP A 305 4.28 -24.92 -17.66
N ASP A 306 4.16 -23.59 -17.79
CA ASP A 306 5.33 -22.69 -17.91
C ASP A 306 5.68 -21.98 -16.60
N ASN A 307 4.78 -22.02 -15.60
CA ASN A 307 5.02 -21.41 -14.30
C ASN A 307 6.20 -22.07 -13.58
N SER A 308 6.38 -23.40 -13.60
CA SER A 308 7.47 -24.04 -12.81
C SER A 308 8.90 -23.66 -13.24
N LYS A 309 9.11 -23.38 -14.52
CA LYS A 309 10.43 -23.04 -15.08
C LYS A 309 10.77 -21.56 -14.87
N TYR A 310 9.76 -20.70 -14.76
CA TYR A 310 9.95 -19.27 -14.54
C TYR A 310 9.69 -18.83 -13.10
N GLU A 311 8.86 -19.49 -12.32
CA GLU A 311 8.58 -19.23 -10.90
C GLU A 311 9.82 -19.45 -10.01
N ASN A 312 10.71 -20.36 -10.42
CA ASN A 312 12.04 -20.52 -9.78
C ASN A 312 13.02 -19.39 -10.16
N ASN A 313 12.87 -18.77 -11.33
CA ASN A 313 13.72 -17.69 -11.84
C ASN A 313 13.16 -16.29 -11.53
N VAL A 314 11.87 -16.24 -11.22
CA VAL A 314 11.06 -15.13 -10.75
C VAL A 314 10.84 -15.38 -9.25
N ARG A 315 11.97 -15.66 -8.55
CA ARG A 315 12.12 -15.29 -7.14
C ARG A 315 12.00 -13.77 -7.10
N LEU A 316 10.74 -13.32 -7.12
CA LEU A 316 10.34 -11.95 -7.38
C LEU A 316 11.09 -11.04 -6.43
N ARG A 317 11.92 -10.19 -7.04
CA ARG A 317 12.19 -8.85 -6.55
C ARG A 317 10.83 -8.17 -6.36
N LYS A 318 10.24 -8.34 -5.18
CA LYS A 318 8.99 -7.68 -4.84
C LYS A 318 9.38 -6.28 -4.40
N ALA A 319 9.52 -5.33 -5.32
CA ALA A 319 9.47 -3.93 -4.89
C ALA A 319 8.00 -3.57 -4.58
N PHE A 320 7.76 -2.67 -3.64
CA PHE A 320 6.41 -2.28 -3.28
C PHE A 320 5.74 -1.58 -4.48
N PRO A 321 4.54 -1.99 -4.93
CA PRO A 321 3.86 -1.32 -6.01
C PRO A 321 3.50 0.12 -5.61
N HIS A 322 4.15 1.10 -6.24
CA HIS A 322 3.87 2.53 -6.01
C HIS A 322 2.54 2.97 -6.65
N MET A 323 1.97 2.14 -7.51
CA MET A 323 0.71 2.40 -8.18
C MET A 323 -0.15 1.13 -8.20
N PHE A 324 -1.37 1.25 -7.66
CA PHE A 324 -2.37 0.21 -7.72
C PHE A 324 -3.43 0.62 -8.75
N SER A 325 -3.67 -0.23 -9.73
CA SER A 325 -4.82 -0.08 -10.63
C SER A 325 -5.86 -1.13 -10.29
N ILE A 326 -7.11 -0.70 -10.19
CA ILE A 326 -8.26 -1.59 -9.94
C ILE A 326 -8.96 -1.78 -11.27
N LEU A 327 -9.21 -3.02 -11.66
CA LEU A 327 -10.01 -3.34 -12.84
C LEU A 327 -11.43 -2.79 -12.63
N ARG A 328 -11.84 -1.83 -13.45
CA ARG A 328 -13.20 -1.26 -13.46
C ARG A 328 -13.92 -1.69 -14.73
N TRP A 329 -15.13 -2.17 -14.56
CA TRP A 329 -16.02 -2.54 -15.65
C TRP A 329 -16.79 -1.31 -16.10
N TYR A 330 -16.81 -1.05 -17.41
CA TYR A 330 -17.59 0.03 -18.00
C TYR A 330 -18.78 -0.57 -18.73
N VAL A 331 -19.99 -0.26 -18.27
CA VAL A 331 -21.25 -0.68 -18.90
C VAL A 331 -21.85 0.47 -19.73
N PRO A 332 -22.63 0.19 -20.78
CA PRO A 332 -23.35 1.21 -21.53
C PRO A 332 -24.27 2.04 -20.63
N CYS A 333 -24.42 3.33 -20.93
CA CYS A 333 -25.36 4.18 -20.21
C CYS A 333 -26.81 3.75 -20.49
N PRO A 334 -27.71 3.76 -19.49
CA PRO A 334 -29.11 3.38 -19.67
C PRO A 334 -29.83 4.32 -20.64
N GLU A 335 -30.64 3.75 -21.53
CA GLU A 335 -31.43 4.53 -22.48
C GLU A 335 -32.61 5.24 -21.79
N LYS A 336 -33.09 6.32 -22.41
CA LYS A 336 -34.26 7.05 -21.93
C LYS A 336 -35.51 6.28 -22.32
N THR A 337 -36.40 6.06 -21.37
CA THR A 337 -37.67 5.38 -21.65
C THR A 337 -38.52 6.19 -22.63
N VAL A 338 -39.29 5.47 -23.46
CA VAL A 338 -40.06 6.08 -24.57
C VAL A 338 -41.11 7.05 -24.04
N ARG A 339 -41.10 8.30 -24.56
CA ARG A 339 -41.97 9.42 -24.12
C ARG A 339 -43.47 9.24 -24.37
N HIS A 340 -43.89 8.25 -25.14
CA HIS A 340 -45.31 8.00 -25.40
C HIS A 340 -45.94 7.38 -24.15
N GLY A 341 -46.42 8.28 -23.27
CA GLY A 341 -46.96 7.97 -21.95
C GLY A 341 -48.08 6.95 -22.02
N ASN A 342 -47.81 5.76 -21.52
CA ASN A 342 -48.84 4.76 -21.34
C ASN A 342 -49.63 5.10 -20.07
N PHE A 343 -50.83 5.66 -20.23
CA PHE A 343 -51.62 6.23 -19.12
C PHE A 343 -51.89 5.23 -17.99
N TYR A 344 -51.88 3.92 -18.27
CA TYR A 344 -52.06 2.89 -17.24
C TYR A 344 -50.84 2.74 -16.33
N LYS A 345 -49.64 3.18 -16.72
CA LYS A 345 -48.42 3.10 -15.89
C LYS A 345 -48.35 4.16 -14.78
N VAL A 346 -49.24 5.16 -14.81
CA VAL A 346 -49.26 6.26 -13.82
C VAL A 346 -49.56 5.73 -12.41
N PHE A 347 -50.47 4.76 -12.32
CA PHE A 347 -50.78 4.07 -11.07
C PHE A 347 -50.36 2.62 -11.14
N GLY A 348 -49.84 2.10 -10.03
CA GLY A 348 -49.59 0.67 -9.89
C GLY A 348 -50.91 -0.13 -10.08
N PRO A 349 -50.83 -1.38 -10.56
CA PRO A 349 -52.02 -2.22 -10.79
C PRO A 349 -52.96 -2.32 -9.57
N GLY A 350 -52.40 -2.33 -8.36
CA GLY A 350 -53.19 -2.36 -7.12
C GLY A 350 -54.03 -1.11 -6.89
N VAL A 351 -53.51 0.08 -7.23
CA VAL A 351 -54.25 1.35 -7.06
C VAL A 351 -55.39 1.45 -8.07
N TRP A 352 -55.16 1.01 -9.32
CA TRP A 352 -56.23 0.89 -10.31
C TRP A 352 -57.35 -0.03 -9.83
N LEU A 353 -57.00 -1.20 -9.30
CA LEU A 353 -57.97 -2.16 -8.78
C LEU A 353 -58.79 -1.56 -7.63
N LEU A 354 -58.13 -0.90 -6.67
CA LEU A 354 -58.81 -0.23 -5.55
C LEU A 354 -59.73 0.91 -6.03
N PHE A 355 -59.31 1.67 -7.04
CA PHE A 355 -60.13 2.71 -7.65
C PHE A 355 -61.43 2.14 -8.24
N PHE A 356 -61.35 1.07 -9.05
CA PHE A 356 -62.55 0.44 -9.60
C PHE A 356 -63.47 -0.14 -8.52
N ILE A 357 -62.90 -0.77 -7.48
CA ILE A 357 -63.68 -1.26 -6.35
C ILE A 357 -64.40 -0.10 -5.63
N SER A 358 -63.74 1.04 -5.44
CA SER A 358 -64.34 2.22 -4.81
C SER A 358 -65.55 2.75 -5.59
N CYS A 359 -65.48 2.76 -6.93
CA CYS A 359 -66.60 3.15 -7.79
C CYS A 359 -67.79 2.19 -7.65
N ILE A 360 -67.54 0.88 -7.60
CA ILE A 360 -68.60 -0.14 -7.44
C ILE A 360 -69.25 -0.02 -6.06
N LEU A 361 -68.44 0.10 -4.99
CA LEU A 361 -68.94 0.30 -3.62
C LEU A 361 -69.83 1.54 -3.52
N MET A 362 -69.42 2.64 -4.14
CA MET A 362 -70.19 3.89 -4.12
C MET A 362 -71.48 3.81 -4.92
N ALA A 363 -71.48 3.11 -6.06
CA ALA A 363 -72.70 2.84 -6.81
C ALA A 363 -73.67 1.97 -6.00
N MET A 364 -73.17 0.97 -5.26
CA MET A 364 -74.01 0.15 -4.36
C MET A 364 -74.57 0.96 -3.19
N VAL A 365 -73.77 1.81 -2.55
CA VAL A 365 -74.23 2.68 -1.46
C VAL A 365 -75.30 3.67 -1.96
N ALA A 366 -75.09 4.26 -3.13
CA ALA A 366 -76.06 5.14 -3.77
C ALA A 366 -77.37 4.40 -4.09
N ASP A 367 -77.27 3.19 -4.64
CA ASP A 367 -78.43 2.35 -4.97
C ASP A 367 -79.22 1.91 -3.73
N LEU A 368 -78.54 1.49 -2.66
CA LEU A 368 -79.18 1.13 -1.39
C LEU A 368 -79.92 2.32 -0.75
N LEU A 369 -79.30 3.50 -0.78
CA LEU A 369 -79.92 4.74 -0.30
C LEU A 369 -81.11 5.15 -1.18
N HIS A 370 -81.07 4.87 -2.48
CA HIS A 370 -82.17 5.14 -3.41
C HIS A 370 -83.34 4.16 -3.23
N ARG A 371 -83.06 2.85 -3.14
CA ARG A 371 -84.05 1.77 -2.90
C ARG A 371 -84.79 1.92 -1.58
N SER A 372 -84.17 2.51 -0.57
CA SER A 372 -84.81 2.79 0.72
C SER A 372 -86.01 3.76 0.64
N ARG A 373 -86.28 4.38 -0.53
CA ARG A 373 -87.28 5.44 -0.67
C ARG A 373 -88.40 5.24 -1.70
N LYS A 374 -88.36 4.35 -2.70
CA LYS A 374 -89.51 4.07 -3.61
C LYS A 374 -89.31 2.85 -4.55
N CYS A 375 -90.42 2.16 -4.83
CA CYS A 375 -90.59 1.19 -5.93
C CYS A 375 -90.87 1.95 -7.25
N GLU A 376 -89.91 2.03 -8.17
CA GLU A 376 -90.21 2.16 -9.60
C GLU A 376 -89.05 1.63 -10.44
N TYR A 377 -89.43 0.96 -11.53
CA TYR A 377 -88.65 0.03 -12.33
C TYR A 377 -87.79 0.76 -13.35
N LEU A 378 -86.65 1.30 -12.93
CA LEU A 378 -85.53 1.65 -13.80
C LEU A 378 -84.30 0.92 -13.25
N ASP A 379 -83.50 0.26 -14.09
CA ASP A 379 -82.34 -0.53 -13.67
C ASP A 379 -81.40 0.31 -12.77
N SER A 380 -81.63 0.19 -11.46
CA SER A 380 -81.25 1.20 -10.48
C SER A 380 -79.73 1.26 -10.28
N LEU A 381 -79.08 0.12 -10.49
CA LEU A 381 -77.64 -0.03 -10.38
C LEU A 381 -76.89 0.56 -11.58
N THR A 382 -77.38 0.33 -12.80
CA THR A 382 -76.74 0.82 -14.04
C THR A 382 -76.77 2.35 -14.10
N TYR A 383 -77.89 2.95 -13.73
CA TYR A 383 -78.02 4.40 -13.62
C TYR A 383 -77.11 4.98 -12.53
N SER A 384 -77.02 4.30 -11.37
CA SER A 384 -76.13 4.71 -10.27
C SER A 384 -74.65 4.63 -10.68
N LEU A 385 -74.24 3.58 -11.39
CA LEU A 385 -72.89 3.45 -11.95
C LEU A 385 -72.57 4.57 -12.95
N TYR A 386 -73.52 4.90 -13.84
CA TYR A 386 -73.37 6.01 -14.78
C TYR A 386 -73.17 7.35 -14.04
N CYS A 387 -73.96 7.63 -13.01
CA CYS A 387 -73.81 8.83 -12.19
C CYS A 387 -72.45 8.89 -11.47
N VAL A 388 -72.00 7.78 -10.89
CA VAL A 388 -70.69 7.67 -10.23
C VAL A 388 -69.57 7.93 -11.23
N TRP A 389 -69.65 7.35 -12.43
CA TRP A 389 -68.68 7.53 -13.51
C TRP A 389 -68.66 8.96 -14.07
N ALA A 390 -69.82 9.62 -14.16
CA ALA A 390 -69.91 11.02 -14.56
C ALA A 390 -69.12 11.92 -13.58
N VAL A 391 -69.27 11.71 -12.27
CA VAL A 391 -68.54 12.48 -11.26
C VAL A 391 -67.03 12.19 -11.30
N VAL A 392 -66.64 10.93 -11.53
CA VAL A 392 -65.22 10.54 -11.73
C VAL A 392 -64.59 11.28 -12.90
N THR A 393 -65.32 11.40 -14.00
CA THR A 393 -64.87 12.15 -15.20
C THR A 393 -65.04 13.67 -15.06
N SER A 394 -65.34 14.16 -13.85
CA SER A 394 -65.58 15.57 -13.54
C SER A 394 -66.74 16.20 -14.32
N VAL A 395 -67.71 15.38 -14.76
CA VAL A 395 -68.95 15.81 -15.41
C VAL A 395 -70.04 16.01 -14.36
N SER A 396 -70.85 17.05 -14.52
CA SER A 396 -71.96 17.37 -13.61
C SER A 396 -73.09 16.36 -13.71
N LEU A 397 -73.72 16.03 -12.58
CA LEU A 397 -74.86 15.11 -12.54
C LEU A 397 -76.10 15.71 -13.23
N PRO A 398 -76.85 14.91 -14.02
CA PRO A 398 -78.03 15.39 -14.74
C PRO A 398 -79.22 15.70 -13.82
N GLN A 399 -79.30 15.07 -12.63
CA GLN A 399 -80.33 15.34 -11.63
C GLN A 399 -79.72 15.48 -10.24
N MET A 400 -80.13 16.53 -9.52
CA MET A 400 -79.63 16.80 -8.17
C MET A 400 -80.36 15.95 -7.12
N PRO A 401 -79.63 15.37 -6.13
CA PRO A 401 -80.27 14.58 -5.10
C PRO A 401 -81.09 15.44 -4.14
N THR A 402 -82.31 14.97 -3.86
CA THR A 402 -83.30 15.69 -3.05
C THR A 402 -83.12 15.48 -1.55
N THR A 403 -82.29 14.53 -1.13
CA THR A 403 -82.16 14.11 0.28
C THR A 403 -80.83 14.54 0.90
N THR A 404 -80.85 14.98 2.17
CA THR A 404 -79.64 15.43 2.87
C THR A 404 -78.61 14.32 3.02
N LYS A 405 -79.04 13.07 3.26
CA LYS A 405 -78.15 11.91 3.38
C LYS A 405 -77.40 11.63 2.07
N LEU A 406 -78.10 11.67 0.93
CA LEU A 406 -77.48 11.42 -0.38
C LEU A 406 -76.58 12.60 -0.81
N ARG A 407 -76.91 13.83 -0.41
CA ARG A 407 -76.04 15.01 -0.60
C ARG A 407 -74.72 14.90 0.14
N ILE A 408 -74.72 14.41 1.38
CA ILE A 408 -73.48 14.21 2.16
C ILE A 408 -72.61 13.14 1.51
N VAL A 409 -73.19 11.99 1.13
CA VAL A 409 -72.46 10.89 0.46
C VAL A 409 -71.88 11.36 -0.89
N LEU A 410 -72.67 12.09 -1.67
CA LEU A 410 -72.22 12.66 -2.94
C LEU A 410 -71.09 13.69 -2.74
N PHE A 411 -71.18 14.54 -1.71
CA PHE A 411 -70.14 15.53 -1.41
C PHE A 411 -68.80 14.85 -1.08
N VAL A 412 -68.83 13.80 -0.25
CA VAL A 412 -67.63 13.00 0.06
C VAL A 412 -67.07 12.35 -1.21
N TRP A 413 -67.93 11.83 -2.09
CA TRP A 413 -67.50 11.26 -3.37
C TRP A 413 -66.85 12.29 -4.30
N VAL A 414 -67.42 13.50 -4.38
CA VAL A 414 -66.85 14.60 -5.16
C VAL A 414 -65.45 14.98 -4.63
N CYS A 415 -65.28 15.07 -3.30
CA CYS A 415 -63.98 15.32 -2.69
C CYS A 415 -62.96 14.22 -3.00
N TYR A 416 -63.39 12.95 -2.97
CA TYR A 416 -62.54 11.81 -3.35
C TYR A 416 -62.12 11.87 -4.83
N CYS A 417 -63.07 12.08 -5.74
CA CYS A 417 -62.78 12.21 -7.17
C CYS A 417 -61.83 13.38 -7.45
N LEU A 418 -62.05 14.54 -6.82
CA LEU A 418 -61.15 15.68 -6.93
C LEU A 418 -59.71 15.33 -6.51
N ALA A 419 -59.55 14.63 -5.39
CA ALA A 419 -58.25 14.22 -4.89
C ALA A 419 -57.54 13.25 -5.86
N ILE A 420 -58.23 12.20 -6.32
CA ILE A 420 -57.68 11.21 -7.25
C ILE A 420 -57.33 11.85 -8.60
N SER A 421 -58.18 12.72 -9.13
CA SER A 421 -57.91 13.43 -10.39
C SER A 421 -56.68 14.33 -10.29
N ASN A 422 -56.53 15.07 -9.18
CA ASN A 422 -55.35 15.92 -8.96
C ASN A 422 -54.06 15.10 -8.83
N ILE A 423 -54.11 13.97 -8.10
CA ILE A 423 -52.97 13.07 -7.95
C ILE A 423 -52.57 12.49 -9.30
N PHE A 424 -53.54 12.00 -10.08
CA PHE A 424 -53.30 11.45 -11.41
C PHE A 424 -52.66 12.49 -12.34
N GLN A 425 -53.20 13.71 -12.38
CA GLN A 425 -52.65 14.80 -13.18
C GLN A 425 -51.21 15.14 -12.77
N SER A 426 -50.92 15.24 -11.47
CA SER A 426 -49.57 15.54 -10.97
C SER A 426 -48.54 14.49 -11.42
N PHE A 427 -48.85 13.21 -11.25
CA PHE A 427 -47.93 12.13 -11.66
C PHE A 427 -47.80 12.04 -13.18
N PHE A 428 -48.91 12.17 -13.90
CA PHE A 428 -48.90 12.14 -15.36
C PHE A 428 -48.06 13.28 -15.96
N THR A 429 -48.17 14.50 -15.41
CA THR A 429 -47.32 15.62 -15.81
C THR A 429 -45.84 15.35 -15.51
N SER A 430 -45.52 14.74 -14.35
CA SER A 430 -44.15 14.34 -14.03
C SER A 430 -43.59 13.35 -15.05
N PHE A 431 -44.35 12.33 -15.44
CA PHE A 431 -43.93 11.34 -16.45
C PHE A 431 -43.68 11.96 -17.84
N ILE A 432 -44.43 13.00 -18.20
CA ILE A 432 -44.23 13.71 -19.48
C ILE A 432 -42.94 14.55 -19.44
N ILE A 433 -42.65 15.20 -18.32
CA ILE A 433 -41.48 16.07 -18.16
C ILE A 433 -40.21 15.23 -18.04
N GLU A 434 -40.25 14.16 -17.24
CA GLU A 434 -39.11 13.30 -16.94
C GLU A 434 -39.54 11.83 -16.90
N PRO A 435 -39.47 11.10 -18.03
CA PRO A 435 -39.99 9.74 -18.14
C PRO A 435 -39.14 8.69 -17.38
N GLY A 436 -38.00 9.09 -16.80
CA GLY A 436 -37.04 8.19 -16.19
C GLY A 436 -36.16 7.46 -17.20
N THR A 437 -35.09 6.83 -16.73
CA THR A 437 -34.20 5.97 -17.51
C THR A 437 -34.50 4.50 -17.24
N GLU A 438 -34.05 3.62 -18.14
CA GLU A 438 -34.02 2.19 -17.85
C GLU A 438 -33.14 1.87 -16.63
N GLU A 439 -33.39 0.72 -16.00
CA GLU A 439 -32.58 0.27 -14.86
C GLU A 439 -31.14 0.02 -15.31
N GLN A 440 -30.20 0.67 -14.63
CA GLN A 440 -28.78 0.51 -14.90
C GLN A 440 -28.27 -0.84 -14.39
N ILE A 441 -27.44 -1.51 -15.18
CA ILE A 441 -26.74 -2.73 -14.77
C ILE A 441 -25.77 -2.38 -13.64
N ASN A 442 -26.09 -2.83 -12.43
CA ASN A 442 -25.32 -2.51 -11.22
C ASN A 442 -24.60 -3.74 -10.66
N THR A 443 -24.98 -4.95 -11.08
CA THR A 443 -24.37 -6.20 -10.60
C THR A 443 -23.81 -7.05 -11.73
N ILE A 444 -22.82 -7.88 -11.40
CA ILE A 444 -22.25 -8.86 -12.33
C ILE A 444 -23.29 -9.91 -12.72
N GLU A 445 -24.20 -10.25 -11.81
CA GLU A 445 -25.28 -11.22 -12.06
C GLU A 445 -26.28 -10.68 -13.09
N GLU A 446 -26.68 -9.41 -12.98
CA GLU A 446 -27.51 -8.73 -13.99
C GLU A 446 -26.80 -8.70 -15.34
N PHE A 447 -25.50 -8.42 -15.35
CA PHE A 447 -24.70 -8.42 -16.57
C PHE A 447 -24.65 -9.81 -17.24
N MET A 448 -24.41 -10.87 -16.45
CA MET A 448 -24.35 -12.25 -16.98
C MET A 448 -25.69 -12.77 -17.51
N ASN A 449 -26.80 -12.23 -17.02
CA ASN A 449 -28.14 -12.61 -17.47
C ASN A 449 -28.60 -11.87 -18.75
N GLN A 450 -27.86 -10.87 -19.22
CA GLN A 450 -28.14 -10.17 -20.47
C GLN A 450 -27.31 -10.77 -21.62
N ASP A 451 -27.88 -10.80 -22.83
CA ASP A 451 -27.20 -11.19 -24.08
C ASP A 451 -26.17 -10.14 -24.55
N LEU A 452 -25.38 -9.59 -23.63
CA LEU A 452 -24.30 -8.66 -23.92
C LEU A 452 -23.01 -9.44 -24.16
N SER A 453 -22.38 -9.20 -25.31
CA SER A 453 -21.06 -9.76 -25.61
C SER A 453 -20.00 -9.05 -24.78
N LEU A 454 -19.38 -9.78 -23.86
CA LEU A 454 -18.27 -9.29 -23.05
C LEU A 454 -17.02 -9.24 -23.92
N PHE A 455 -16.62 -8.03 -24.33
CA PHE A 455 -15.32 -7.79 -24.94
C PHE A 455 -14.28 -7.66 -23.83
N GLY A 456 -13.84 -8.80 -23.29
CA GLY A 456 -12.73 -8.90 -22.37
C GLY A 456 -11.55 -9.54 -23.09
N ASN A 457 -10.40 -8.86 -23.12
CA ASN A 457 -9.17 -9.59 -23.42
C ASN A 457 -8.88 -10.49 -22.19
N SER A 458 -8.63 -11.78 -22.40
CA SER A 458 -8.41 -12.78 -21.33
C SER A 458 -7.15 -12.54 -20.49
N ASP A 459 -6.39 -11.49 -20.81
CA ASP A 459 -5.19 -11.08 -20.10
C ASP A 459 -5.58 -10.23 -18.88
N ALA A 460 -5.55 -10.80 -17.68
CA ALA A 460 -5.54 -10.01 -16.45
C ALA A 460 -4.17 -9.31 -16.31
N TYR A 461 -4.16 -7.99 -16.42
CA TYR A 461 -2.92 -7.20 -16.36
C TYR A 461 -2.56 -6.84 -14.93
N TYR A 462 -1.35 -7.21 -14.50
CA TYR A 462 -0.71 -6.62 -13.34
C TYR A 462 0.44 -5.76 -13.84
N CYS A 463 0.18 -4.46 -14.01
CA CYS A 463 1.25 -3.50 -14.28
C CYS A 463 1.95 -3.20 -12.95
N LEU A 464 2.97 -3.98 -12.62
CA LEU A 464 3.80 -3.76 -11.43
C LEU A 464 4.97 -2.87 -11.84
N MET A 465 4.78 -1.56 -11.73
CA MET A 465 5.91 -0.63 -11.86
C MET A 465 6.74 -0.73 -10.58
N TYR A 466 7.82 -1.49 -10.68
CA TYR A 466 8.89 -1.45 -9.72
C TYR A 466 9.80 -0.28 -10.07
N TRP A 467 10.26 0.44 -9.06
CA TRP A 467 11.42 1.32 -9.16
C TRP A 467 12.44 0.68 -8.22
N SER A 468 13.53 0.15 -8.78
CA SER A 468 14.66 -0.34 -7.99
C SER A 468 15.45 0.80 -7.41
#